data_AF-A0ABD4QSW2-F1
#
_entry.id   AF-A0ABD4QSW2-F1
#
_cell.length_a   1.000
_cell.length_b   1.000
_cell.length_c   1.000
_cell.angle_alpha   90.00
_cell.angle_beta   90.00
_cell.angle_gamma   90.00
#
_symmetry.space_group_name_H-M   'P 1'
#
loop_
_entity.id
_entity.type
_entity.pdbx_description
1 polymer ?
#
loop_
_entity_poly.entity_id
_entity_poly.type
_entity_poly.pdbx_seq_one_letter_code
_entity_poly.pdbx_strand_id
1 'polypeptide(L)'
;MKKLLPLFISAALGSLSSSVWADTLTEIYNQAKENDPQLLSSAAQRDAAFEAVTSSRGDLLPQINLTAGYNINRSDTDSRESDKLTAGISFSQQLYQRSSWVSLDTAEKNARKADSAYAATQQGLILRVAQAYFEVLRAKDNLAFVRAEKAAVARQLEQTKQRFEVGLSAITDVHDAQAQYDGVLADEVLAKNSLTNSYETLREITGQEHSDLSVLDTNRFSASKTTQPIDALLEEAQQKNLSLLTARIAQDVAKDNISLASSGHLPSLTLDGGYKYGDESNDNSNSQGDYNDFNVGINLNVPLYTGGKTTSKTKQAEFAYVAASQDLEQTYRSVVKDVRAFNNNINASIGALRAYEQSVISAKSALEATEAGFDVGTRTIVDVLDSTRRLYDANKNLSNARYDYVLSVLQLRQAVGTLSEQDILDINAGLKADS
;
A
#
# COMPACT_ATOMS: atom_id res chain seq x y z
N MET A 1 24.52 48.46 -41.11
CA MET A 1 25.62 48.70 -40.14
C MET A 1 25.66 47.46 -39.24
N LYS A 2 26.75 46.69 -39.12
CA LYS A 2 27.90 46.88 -38.17
C LYS A 2 27.40 47.18 -36.74
N LYS A 3 27.64 46.38 -35.68
CA LYS A 3 28.47 45.17 -35.42
C LYS A 3 27.57 44.01 -34.90
N LEU A 4 27.88 42.71 -34.77
CA LEU A 4 29.09 41.84 -34.89
C LEU A 4 30.08 41.69 -33.71
N LEU A 5 30.37 40.41 -33.37
CA LEU A 5 31.44 39.82 -32.52
C LEU A 5 31.42 40.09 -30.98
N PRO A 6 32.02 39.20 -30.13
CA PRO A 6 32.25 37.75 -30.30
C PRO A 6 32.05 36.82 -29.07
N LEU A 7 31.63 35.60 -29.37
CA LEU A 7 32.10 34.29 -28.87
C LEU A 7 33.22 34.24 -27.79
N PHE A 8 32.84 33.87 -26.56
CA PHE A 8 33.50 33.02 -25.54
C PHE A 8 32.35 32.70 -24.53
N ILE A 9 32.14 31.51 -23.97
CA ILE A 9 33.01 30.38 -23.60
C ILE A 9 32.42 29.05 -24.15
N SER A 10 33.28 28.11 -24.51
CA SER A 10 32.94 26.67 -24.62
C SER A 10 33.82 25.89 -23.63
N ALA A 11 33.49 24.62 -23.37
CA ALA A 11 34.19 23.71 -22.45
C ALA A 11 34.17 24.10 -20.95
N ALA A 12 32.97 24.18 -20.36
CA ALA A 12 32.78 24.17 -18.90
C ALA A 12 31.56 23.36 -18.40
N LEU A 13 30.86 22.62 -19.27
CA LEU A 13 29.99 21.52 -18.83
C LEU A 13 30.88 20.29 -18.54
N GLY A 14 31.71 20.44 -17.51
CA GLY A 14 32.33 19.30 -16.85
C GLY A 14 31.24 18.38 -16.32
N SER A 15 31.53 17.09 -16.34
CA SER A 15 30.73 16.05 -15.69
C SER A 15 30.16 16.54 -14.35
N LEU A 16 28.84 16.68 -14.29
CA LEU A 16 28.12 16.51 -13.04
C LEU A 16 28.28 15.04 -12.67
N SER A 17 29.41 14.74 -12.04
CA SER A 17 29.59 13.50 -11.30
C SER A 17 28.61 13.57 -10.14
N SER A 18 27.39 13.10 -10.38
CA SER A 18 26.51 12.63 -9.31
C SER A 18 27.31 11.58 -8.54
N SER A 19 27.88 11.98 -7.41
CA SER A 19 28.52 11.06 -6.49
C SER A 19 27.51 9.96 -6.21
N VAL A 20 27.84 8.73 -6.59
CA VAL A 20 27.00 7.55 -6.32
C VAL A 20 27.18 7.24 -4.83
N TRP A 21 26.46 8.00 -4.02
CA TRP A 21 26.13 7.61 -2.66
C TRP A 21 25.13 6.47 -2.77
N ALA A 22 25.35 5.36 -2.06
CA ALA A 22 24.44 4.23 -2.09
C ALA A 22 23.10 4.63 -1.43
N ASP A 23 21.99 4.53 -2.17
CA ASP A 23 20.69 5.06 -1.75
C ASP A 23 20.31 4.51 -0.37
N THR A 24 19.88 5.39 0.53
CA THR A 24 19.44 5.00 1.87
C THR A 24 17.96 4.59 1.88
N LEU A 25 17.57 3.75 2.84
CA LEU A 25 16.17 3.33 3.01
C LEU A 25 15.24 4.54 3.22
N THR A 26 15.74 5.59 3.86
CA THR A 26 15.01 6.85 4.08
C THR A 26 14.78 7.62 2.79
N GLU A 27 15.78 7.73 1.92
CA GLU A 27 15.66 8.44 0.63
C GLU A 27 14.69 7.71 -0.30
N ILE A 28 14.82 6.39 -0.38
CA ILE A 28 13.91 5.52 -1.14
C ILE A 28 12.48 5.59 -0.61
N TYR A 29 12.28 5.61 0.71
CA TYR A 29 10.96 5.81 1.30
C TYR A 29 10.35 7.18 0.94
N ASN A 30 11.16 8.25 0.95
CA ASN A 30 10.70 9.58 0.57
C ASN A 30 10.33 9.65 -0.92
N GLN A 31 11.14 9.07 -1.82
CA GLN A 31 10.81 8.98 -3.24
C GLN A 31 9.53 8.17 -3.49
N ALA A 32 9.35 7.05 -2.79
CA ALA A 32 8.13 6.25 -2.86
C ALA A 32 6.91 7.02 -2.33
N LYS A 33 7.06 7.80 -1.25
CA LYS A 33 5.99 8.64 -0.67
C LYS A 33 5.49 9.73 -1.63
N GLU A 34 6.33 10.17 -2.57
CA GLU A 34 5.97 11.14 -3.62
C GLU A 34 5.39 10.48 -4.89
N ASN A 35 5.84 9.25 -5.24
CA ASN A 35 5.54 8.62 -6.53
C ASN A 35 4.58 7.40 -6.49
N ASP A 36 4.38 6.75 -5.33
CA ASP A 36 3.64 5.48 -5.23
C ASP A 36 2.15 5.65 -5.61
N PRO A 37 1.67 5.00 -6.70
CA PRO A 37 0.30 5.20 -7.17
C PRO A 37 -0.78 4.71 -6.20
N GLN A 38 -0.46 3.75 -5.31
CA GLN A 38 -1.41 3.24 -4.33
C GLN A 38 -1.68 4.28 -3.24
N LEU A 39 -0.64 4.92 -2.71
CA LEU A 39 -0.73 6.01 -1.74
C LEU A 39 -1.43 7.23 -2.36
N LEU A 40 -1.04 7.64 -3.57
CA LEU A 40 -1.65 8.79 -4.25
C LEU A 40 -3.14 8.57 -4.57
N SER A 41 -3.51 7.36 -5.01
CA SER A 41 -4.91 6.97 -5.19
C SER A 41 -5.69 6.99 -3.86
N SER A 42 -5.08 6.53 -2.77
CA SER A 42 -5.68 6.53 -1.43
C SER A 42 -5.88 7.95 -0.88
N ALA A 43 -4.93 8.86 -1.13
CA ALA A 43 -5.07 10.29 -0.82
C ALA A 43 -6.25 10.92 -1.58
N ALA A 44 -6.35 10.68 -2.89
CA ALA A 44 -7.46 11.19 -3.69
C ALA A 44 -8.84 10.64 -3.25
N GLN A 45 -8.90 9.37 -2.81
CA GLN A 45 -10.11 8.77 -2.24
C GLN A 45 -10.49 9.39 -0.89
N ARG A 46 -9.51 9.68 -0.02
CA ARG A 46 -9.73 10.44 1.23
C ARG A 46 -10.27 11.83 0.94
N ASP A 47 -9.65 12.56 0.03
CA ASP A 47 -9.98 13.97 -0.24
C ASP A 47 -11.38 14.08 -0.90
N ALA A 48 -11.71 13.16 -1.81
CA ALA A 48 -13.07 13.03 -2.34
C ALA A 48 -14.12 12.68 -1.25
N ALA A 49 -13.75 11.89 -0.23
CA ALA A 49 -14.63 11.59 0.90
C ALA A 49 -14.82 12.79 1.84
N PHE A 50 -13.83 13.69 1.97
CA PHE A 50 -14.01 14.97 2.67
C PHE A 50 -14.90 15.93 1.88
N GLU A 51 -14.74 16.05 0.56
CA GLU A 51 -15.65 16.90 -0.24
C GLU A 51 -17.07 16.33 -0.36
N ALA A 52 -17.27 15.02 -0.16
CA ALA A 52 -18.60 14.45 0.03
C ALA A 52 -19.31 15.04 1.27
N VAL A 53 -18.58 15.44 2.32
CA VAL A 53 -19.15 16.18 3.47
C VAL A 53 -19.65 17.56 3.04
N THR A 54 -18.86 18.28 2.23
CA THR A 54 -19.27 19.56 1.62
C THR A 54 -20.55 19.38 0.82
N SER A 55 -20.62 18.34 -0.02
CA SER A 55 -21.80 18.03 -0.83
C SER A 55 -23.03 17.67 0.02
N SER A 56 -22.91 16.81 1.03
CA SER A 56 -24.03 16.46 1.92
C SER A 56 -24.46 17.61 2.84
N ARG A 57 -23.59 18.58 3.11
CA ARG A 57 -23.97 19.85 3.75
C ARG A 57 -24.74 20.75 2.79
N GLY A 58 -24.52 20.61 1.48
CA GLY A 58 -25.31 21.26 0.43
C GLY A 58 -26.80 21.00 0.54
N ASP A 59 -27.22 19.77 0.85
CA ASP A 59 -28.63 19.39 1.02
C ASP A 59 -29.36 20.16 2.15
N LEU A 60 -28.61 20.72 3.10
CA LEU A 60 -29.13 21.52 4.22
C LEU A 60 -29.19 23.03 3.92
N LEU A 61 -28.70 23.47 2.76
CA LEU A 61 -28.61 24.88 2.34
C LEU A 61 -29.68 25.22 1.28
N PRO A 62 -29.98 26.51 1.03
CA PRO A 62 -31.01 26.91 0.06
C PRO A 62 -30.62 26.53 -1.37
N GLN A 63 -31.41 25.67 -2.00
CA GLN A 63 -31.24 25.28 -3.39
C GLN A 63 -31.93 26.29 -4.30
N ILE A 64 -31.16 27.18 -4.95
CA ILE A 64 -31.68 28.21 -5.86
C ILE A 64 -31.47 27.75 -7.30
N ASN A 65 -32.55 27.70 -8.07
CA ASN A 65 -32.56 27.20 -9.45
C ASN A 65 -33.18 28.24 -10.39
N LEU A 66 -32.54 28.52 -11.52
CA LEU A 66 -33.16 29.22 -12.63
C LEU A 66 -33.67 28.20 -13.64
N THR A 67 -34.93 28.36 -14.04
CA THR A 67 -35.58 27.55 -15.06
C THR A 67 -36.06 28.44 -16.20
N ALA A 68 -35.86 28.00 -17.44
CA ALA A 68 -36.40 28.65 -18.62
C ALA A 68 -36.79 27.58 -19.65
N GLY A 69 -37.91 27.77 -20.32
CA GLY A 69 -38.43 26.80 -21.28
C GLY A 69 -39.52 27.39 -22.16
N TYR A 70 -39.44 27.07 -23.45
CA TYR A 70 -40.44 27.39 -24.46
C TYR A 70 -41.10 26.10 -24.92
N ASN A 71 -42.43 26.03 -24.86
CA ASN A 71 -43.21 24.84 -25.19
C ASN A 71 -44.20 25.19 -26.30
N ILE A 72 -44.25 24.39 -27.37
CA ILE A 72 -45.30 24.47 -28.39
C ILE A 72 -46.18 23.24 -28.22
N ASN A 73 -47.47 23.45 -28.02
CA ASN A 73 -48.46 22.39 -27.87
C ASN A 73 -49.50 22.49 -28.99
N ARG A 74 -49.55 21.48 -29.87
CA ARG A 74 -50.55 21.32 -30.92
C ARG A 74 -51.54 20.23 -30.55
N SER A 75 -52.83 20.48 -30.75
CA SER A 75 -53.91 19.53 -30.45
C SER A 75 -54.83 19.38 -31.66
N ASP A 76 -54.69 18.26 -32.38
CA ASP A 76 -55.44 17.97 -33.61
C ASP A 76 -56.96 17.93 -33.38
N THR A 77 -57.39 17.43 -32.21
CA THR A 77 -58.82 17.24 -31.85
C THR A 77 -59.62 18.54 -31.87
N ASP A 78 -59.03 19.62 -31.33
CA ASP A 78 -59.68 20.94 -31.20
C ASP A 78 -59.03 22.00 -32.12
N SER A 79 -58.10 21.59 -33.00
CA SER A 79 -57.29 22.47 -33.86
C SER A 79 -56.67 23.65 -33.09
N ARG A 80 -56.13 23.40 -31.89
CA ARG A 80 -55.45 24.43 -31.09
C ARG A 80 -53.94 24.31 -31.25
N GLU A 81 -53.31 25.41 -31.64
CA GLU A 81 -51.91 25.66 -31.38
C GLU A 81 -51.78 26.67 -30.24
N SER A 82 -50.85 26.40 -29.33
CA SER A 82 -50.48 27.31 -28.26
C SER A 82 -48.98 27.20 -28.02
N ASP A 83 -48.33 28.35 -27.96
CA ASP A 83 -46.93 28.46 -27.61
C ASP A 83 -46.77 29.24 -26.29
N LYS A 84 -45.84 28.76 -25.46
CA LYS A 84 -45.68 29.23 -24.09
C LYS A 84 -44.23 29.36 -23.71
N LEU A 85 -43.78 30.60 -23.55
CA LEU A 85 -42.51 30.93 -22.92
C LEU A 85 -42.69 30.97 -21.40
N THR A 86 -41.75 30.37 -20.67
CA THR A 86 -41.66 30.49 -19.22
C THR A 86 -40.22 30.72 -18.79
N ALA A 87 -40.04 31.60 -17.81
CA ALA A 87 -38.76 31.84 -17.16
C ALA A 87 -39.01 32.11 -15.66
N GLY A 88 -38.25 31.49 -14.77
CA GLY A 88 -38.45 31.69 -13.34
C GLY A 88 -37.30 31.21 -12.49
N ILE A 89 -37.14 31.88 -11.35
CA ILE A 89 -36.18 31.52 -10.30
C ILE A 89 -36.98 30.91 -9.16
N SER A 90 -36.65 29.68 -8.76
CA SER A 90 -37.20 29.02 -7.58
C SER A 90 -36.11 28.81 -6.53
N PHE A 91 -36.52 28.78 -5.27
CA PHE A 91 -35.69 28.33 -4.17
C PHE A 91 -36.43 27.26 -3.35
N SER A 92 -35.68 26.30 -2.81
CA SER A 92 -36.17 25.33 -1.84
C SER A 92 -35.17 25.19 -0.70
N GLN A 93 -35.66 25.26 0.55
CA GLN A 93 -34.87 25.07 1.76
C GLN A 93 -35.53 23.99 2.62
N GLN A 94 -34.77 22.97 3.01
CA GLN A 94 -35.22 21.97 3.97
C GLN A 94 -35.24 22.61 5.37
N LEU A 95 -36.43 22.80 5.96
CA LEU A 95 -36.56 23.30 7.34
C LEU A 95 -36.44 22.16 8.37
N TYR A 96 -36.99 20.99 8.04
CA TYR A 96 -36.81 19.77 8.80
C TYR A 96 -36.82 18.56 7.88
N GLN A 97 -35.72 17.82 7.82
CA GLN A 97 -35.62 16.57 7.08
C GLN A 97 -34.60 15.66 7.77
N ARG A 98 -35.06 14.65 8.52
CA ARG A 98 -34.17 13.85 9.39
C ARG A 98 -33.14 13.03 8.59
N SER A 99 -33.47 12.61 7.37
CA SER A 99 -32.54 11.89 6.50
C SER A 99 -31.27 12.71 6.21
N SER A 100 -31.41 13.96 5.76
CA SER A 100 -30.28 14.84 5.36
C SER A 100 -29.29 15.07 6.50
N TRP A 101 -29.76 15.21 7.74
CA TRP A 101 -28.90 15.31 8.92
C TRP A 101 -28.11 14.02 9.21
N VAL A 102 -28.73 12.84 8.98
CA VAL A 102 -28.04 11.54 9.11
C VAL A 102 -27.12 11.28 7.91
N SER A 103 -27.46 11.78 6.72
CA SER A 103 -26.58 11.76 5.54
C SER A 103 -25.32 12.60 5.75
N LEU A 104 -25.41 13.77 6.40
CA LEU A 104 -24.23 14.55 6.77
C LEU A 104 -23.35 13.83 7.82
N ASP A 105 -23.95 13.30 8.89
CA ASP A 105 -23.22 12.55 9.94
C ASP A 105 -22.56 11.27 9.38
N THR A 106 -23.24 10.54 8.49
CA THR A 106 -22.63 9.40 7.79
C THR A 106 -21.58 9.81 6.75
N ALA A 107 -21.68 10.97 6.11
CA ALA A 107 -20.62 11.52 5.27
C ALA A 107 -19.37 11.85 6.12
N GLU A 108 -19.53 12.55 7.25
CA GLU A 108 -18.43 12.88 8.16
C GLU A 108 -17.74 11.62 8.73
N LYS A 109 -18.51 10.57 9.04
CA LYS A 109 -17.96 9.26 9.44
C LYS A 109 -17.26 8.54 8.29
N ASN A 110 -17.80 8.59 7.06
CA ASN A 110 -17.13 8.01 5.89
C ASN A 110 -15.82 8.73 5.53
N ALA A 111 -15.73 10.05 5.73
CA ALA A 111 -14.47 10.80 5.58
C ALA A 111 -13.41 10.32 6.58
N ARG A 112 -13.77 10.18 7.87
CA ARG A 112 -12.86 9.62 8.92
C ARG A 112 -12.45 8.18 8.63
N LYS A 113 -13.35 7.37 8.04
CA LYS A 113 -13.05 6.00 7.59
C LYS A 113 -12.03 6.00 6.45
N ALA A 114 -12.17 6.91 5.48
CA ALA A 114 -11.23 7.05 4.38
C ALA A 114 -9.86 7.58 4.84
N ASP A 115 -9.83 8.51 5.80
CA ASP A 115 -8.59 8.98 6.44
C ASP A 115 -7.88 7.86 7.22
N SER A 116 -8.64 7.02 7.95
CA SER A 116 -8.09 5.83 8.63
C SER A 116 -7.52 4.80 7.64
N ALA A 117 -8.18 4.61 6.49
CA ALA A 117 -7.71 3.75 5.41
C ALA A 117 -6.48 4.34 4.67
N TYR A 118 -6.41 5.66 4.55
CA TYR A 118 -5.23 6.35 4.02
C TYR A 118 -4.01 6.19 4.94
N ALA A 119 -4.19 6.38 6.25
CA ALA A 119 -3.13 6.10 7.24
C ALA A 119 -2.70 4.62 7.22
N ALA A 120 -3.63 3.68 7.03
CA ALA A 120 -3.31 2.26 6.83
C ALA A 120 -2.52 2.03 5.52
N THR A 121 -2.82 2.79 4.46
CA THR A 121 -2.07 2.77 3.19
C THR A 121 -0.65 3.32 3.37
N GLN A 122 -0.46 4.36 4.19
CA GLN A 122 0.87 4.88 4.55
C GLN A 122 1.71 3.84 5.30
N GLN A 123 1.13 3.16 6.30
CA GLN A 123 1.80 2.03 6.98
C GLN A 123 2.04 0.84 6.02
N GLY A 124 1.16 0.64 5.03
CA GLY A 124 1.36 -0.32 3.94
C GLY A 124 2.56 0.02 3.06
N LEU A 125 2.74 1.30 2.71
CA LEU A 125 3.89 1.77 1.91
C LEU A 125 5.21 1.57 2.67
N ILE A 126 5.26 1.94 3.96
CA ILE A 126 6.45 1.75 4.81
C ILE A 126 6.91 0.28 4.76
N LEU A 127 5.98 -0.67 4.93
CA LEU A 127 6.31 -2.09 4.89
C LEU A 127 6.69 -2.57 3.47
N ARG A 128 5.98 -2.14 2.42
CA ARG A 128 6.31 -2.50 1.02
C ARG A 128 7.71 -2.04 0.62
N VAL A 129 8.06 -0.79 0.94
CA VAL A 129 9.40 -0.23 0.67
C VAL A 129 10.47 -1.04 1.41
N ALA A 130 10.30 -1.29 2.71
CA ALA A 130 11.25 -2.08 3.48
C ALA A 130 11.39 -3.52 2.94
N GLN A 131 10.29 -4.15 2.52
CA GLN A 131 10.31 -5.48 1.89
C GLN A 131 11.08 -5.50 0.58
N ALA A 132 10.81 -4.57 -0.35
CA ALA A 132 11.53 -4.48 -1.62
C ALA A 132 13.03 -4.19 -1.39
N TYR A 133 13.35 -3.25 -0.50
CA TYR A 133 14.72 -2.88 -0.14
C TYR A 133 15.52 -4.08 0.41
N PHE A 134 14.96 -4.80 1.39
CA PHE A 134 15.63 -5.97 1.96
C PHE A 134 15.65 -7.18 1.03
N GLU A 135 14.73 -7.30 0.06
CA GLU A 135 14.81 -8.32 -0.98
C GLU A 135 15.93 -8.02 -2.01
N VAL A 136 16.18 -6.75 -2.35
CA VAL A 136 17.37 -6.36 -3.12
C VAL A 136 18.65 -6.69 -2.36
N LEU A 137 18.75 -6.33 -1.07
CA LEU A 137 19.93 -6.68 -0.26
C LEU A 137 20.12 -8.21 -0.13
N ARG A 138 19.05 -8.97 0.06
CA ARG A 138 19.04 -10.44 0.05
C ARG A 138 19.56 -11.01 -1.28
N ALA A 139 19.11 -10.46 -2.41
CA ALA A 139 19.57 -10.90 -3.72
C ALA A 139 21.04 -10.51 -4.00
N LYS A 140 21.47 -9.35 -3.49
CA LYS A 140 22.86 -8.84 -3.56
C LYS A 140 23.81 -9.75 -2.76
N ASP A 141 23.45 -10.08 -1.51
CA ASP A 141 24.15 -11.06 -0.66
C ASP A 141 24.22 -12.45 -1.32
N ASN A 142 23.08 -12.97 -1.81
CA ASN A 142 23.02 -14.27 -2.46
C ASN A 142 23.93 -14.34 -3.71
N LEU A 143 23.96 -13.29 -4.53
CA LEU A 143 24.86 -13.21 -5.68
C LEU A 143 26.34 -13.12 -5.24
N ALA A 144 26.65 -12.44 -4.14
CA ALA A 144 28.00 -12.39 -3.59
C ALA A 144 28.46 -13.76 -3.06
N PHE A 145 27.60 -14.51 -2.36
CA PHE A 145 27.91 -15.86 -1.88
C PHE A 145 28.10 -16.85 -3.04
N VAL A 146 27.22 -16.86 -4.05
CA VAL A 146 27.36 -17.74 -5.23
C VAL A 146 28.62 -17.41 -6.04
N ARG A 147 29.02 -16.14 -6.12
CA ARG A 147 30.30 -15.73 -6.73
C ARG A 147 31.52 -16.22 -5.94
N ALA A 148 31.45 -16.18 -4.61
CA ALA A 148 32.50 -16.70 -3.75
C ALA A 148 32.59 -18.23 -3.83
N GLU A 149 31.45 -18.94 -3.89
CA GLU A 149 31.40 -20.38 -4.16
C GLU A 149 32.03 -20.71 -5.51
N LYS A 150 31.65 -20.01 -6.59
CA LYS A 150 32.26 -20.16 -7.92
C LYS A 150 33.78 -20.00 -7.88
N ALA A 151 34.29 -19.04 -7.09
CA ALA A 151 35.72 -18.78 -6.93
C ALA A 151 36.44 -19.80 -6.02
N ALA A 152 35.71 -20.51 -5.14
CA ALA A 152 36.24 -21.65 -4.39
C ALA A 152 36.29 -22.91 -5.28
N VAL A 153 35.17 -23.27 -5.90
CA VAL A 153 35.04 -24.43 -6.79
C VAL A 153 35.98 -24.31 -8.00
N ALA A 154 36.18 -23.13 -8.58
CA ALA A 154 37.16 -22.92 -9.65
C ALA A 154 38.60 -23.27 -9.23
N ARG A 155 39.01 -22.90 -8.00
CA ARG A 155 40.35 -23.21 -7.48
C ARG A 155 40.50 -24.71 -7.20
N GLN A 156 39.46 -25.34 -6.66
CA GLN A 156 39.42 -26.78 -6.39
C GLN A 156 39.44 -27.61 -7.69
N LEU A 157 38.74 -27.16 -8.74
CA LEU A 157 38.77 -27.74 -10.08
C LEU A 157 40.15 -27.63 -10.73
N GLU A 158 40.79 -26.46 -10.64
CA GLU A 158 42.15 -26.24 -11.16
C GLU A 158 43.19 -27.08 -10.41
N GLN A 159 43.13 -27.13 -9.08
CA GLN A 159 44.01 -27.96 -8.24
C GLN A 159 43.84 -29.46 -8.57
N THR A 160 42.61 -29.91 -8.81
CA THR A 160 42.31 -31.31 -9.17
C THR A 160 42.80 -31.65 -10.59
N LYS A 161 42.67 -30.73 -11.56
CA LYS A 161 43.26 -30.87 -12.90
C LYS A 161 44.78 -31.02 -12.84
N GLN A 162 45.46 -30.14 -12.10
CA GLN A 162 46.91 -30.22 -11.89
C GLN A 162 47.33 -31.52 -11.20
N ARG A 163 46.59 -31.99 -10.19
CA ARG A 163 46.84 -33.31 -9.54
C ARG A 163 46.63 -34.47 -10.50
N PHE A 164 45.63 -34.43 -11.37
CA PHE A 164 45.40 -35.46 -12.39
C PHE A 164 46.53 -35.51 -13.42
N GLU A 165 47.03 -34.37 -13.90
CA GLU A 165 48.14 -34.30 -14.86
C GLU A 165 49.43 -34.94 -14.34
N VAL A 166 49.70 -34.87 -13.02
CA VAL A 166 50.84 -35.55 -12.38
C VAL A 166 50.48 -36.95 -11.82
N GLY A 167 49.28 -37.47 -12.09
CA GLY A 167 48.86 -38.83 -11.71
C GLY A 167 48.53 -39.02 -10.22
N LEU A 168 48.25 -37.94 -9.48
CA LEU A 168 47.93 -37.95 -8.04
C LEU A 168 46.42 -37.92 -7.73
N SER A 169 45.56 -37.91 -8.74
CA SER A 169 44.09 -37.85 -8.64
C SER A 169 43.46 -38.58 -9.83
N ALA A 170 42.21 -39.02 -9.69
CA ALA A 170 41.49 -39.75 -10.73
C ALA A 170 40.78 -38.80 -11.72
N ILE A 171 40.55 -39.26 -12.95
CA ILE A 171 39.78 -38.49 -13.94
C ILE A 171 38.31 -38.25 -13.51
N THR A 172 37.77 -39.10 -12.63
CA THR A 172 36.48 -38.89 -11.97
C THR A 172 36.46 -37.59 -11.17
N ASP A 173 37.51 -37.34 -10.38
CA ASP A 173 37.63 -36.17 -9.51
C ASP A 173 37.56 -34.86 -10.32
N VAL A 174 38.18 -34.87 -11.51
CA VAL A 174 38.14 -33.74 -12.47
C VAL A 174 36.74 -33.54 -13.04
N HIS A 175 36.03 -34.64 -13.37
CA HIS A 175 34.67 -34.57 -13.90
C HIS A 175 33.64 -34.12 -12.84
N ASP A 176 33.75 -34.61 -11.61
CA ASP A 176 32.87 -34.22 -10.49
C ASP A 176 33.06 -32.73 -10.14
N ALA A 177 34.32 -32.26 -10.08
CA ALA A 177 34.62 -30.85 -9.86
C ALA A 177 34.17 -29.95 -11.04
N GLN A 178 34.24 -30.44 -12.29
CA GLN A 178 33.73 -29.70 -13.45
C GLN A 178 32.20 -29.62 -13.42
N ALA A 179 31.50 -30.71 -13.08
CA ALA A 179 30.05 -30.73 -12.97
C ALA A 179 29.52 -29.79 -11.88
N GLN A 180 30.18 -29.74 -10.70
CA GLN A 180 29.83 -28.77 -9.66
C GLN A 180 30.14 -27.32 -10.09
N TYR A 181 31.24 -27.08 -10.81
CA TYR A 181 31.54 -25.75 -11.35
C TYR A 181 30.49 -25.27 -12.35
N ASP A 182 30.09 -26.14 -13.28
CA ASP A 182 29.09 -25.84 -14.30
C ASP A 182 27.69 -25.62 -13.67
N GLY A 183 27.38 -26.31 -12.56
CA GLY A 183 26.20 -26.06 -11.73
C GLY A 183 26.21 -24.66 -11.09
N VAL A 184 27.31 -24.28 -10.44
CA VAL A 184 27.44 -22.96 -9.79
C VAL A 184 27.46 -21.81 -10.82
N LEU A 185 27.91 -22.05 -12.06
CA LEU A 185 27.74 -21.10 -13.17
C LEU A 185 26.26 -20.85 -13.50
N ALA A 186 25.41 -21.88 -13.49
CA ALA A 186 23.97 -21.70 -13.69
C ALA A 186 23.34 -20.94 -12.50
N ASP A 187 23.73 -21.25 -11.27
CA ASP A 187 23.27 -20.55 -10.07
C ASP A 187 23.67 -19.06 -10.06
N GLU A 188 24.85 -18.67 -10.60
CA GLU A 188 25.21 -17.24 -10.74
C GLU A 188 24.28 -16.51 -11.70
N VAL A 189 23.92 -17.14 -12.83
CA VAL A 189 23.00 -16.55 -13.81
C VAL A 189 21.61 -16.35 -13.20
N LEU A 190 21.12 -17.34 -12.45
CA LEU A 190 19.86 -17.25 -11.73
C LEU A 190 19.89 -16.19 -10.61
N ALA A 191 20.97 -16.14 -9.82
CA ALA A 191 21.16 -15.13 -8.78
C ALA A 191 21.22 -13.69 -9.35
N LYS A 192 21.91 -13.50 -10.48
CA LYS A 192 21.97 -12.20 -11.17
C LYS A 192 20.60 -11.78 -11.71
N ASN A 193 19.83 -12.72 -12.28
CA ASN A 193 18.45 -12.46 -12.71
C ASN A 193 17.56 -12.08 -11.51
N SER A 194 17.69 -12.80 -10.38
CA SER A 194 16.96 -12.48 -9.14
C SER A 194 17.24 -11.07 -8.64
N LEU A 195 18.51 -10.63 -8.65
CA LEU A 195 18.89 -9.26 -8.26
C LEU A 195 18.34 -8.21 -9.22
N THR A 196 18.31 -8.50 -10.52
CA THR A 196 17.71 -7.60 -11.53
C THR A 196 16.22 -7.43 -11.27
N ASN A 197 15.50 -8.54 -11.04
CA ASN A 197 14.06 -8.51 -10.79
C ASN A 197 13.70 -7.83 -9.46
N SER A 198 14.52 -7.96 -8.40
CA SER A 198 14.27 -7.22 -7.15
C SER A 198 14.45 -5.70 -7.30
N TYR A 199 15.36 -5.25 -8.17
CA TYR A 199 15.48 -3.82 -8.48
C TYR A 199 14.26 -3.30 -9.28
N GLU A 200 13.71 -4.08 -10.20
CA GLU A 200 12.45 -3.70 -10.89
C GLU A 200 11.24 -3.68 -9.93
N THR A 201 11.17 -4.58 -8.94
CA THR A 201 10.15 -4.51 -7.86
C THR A 201 10.31 -3.24 -7.00
N LEU A 202 11.53 -2.78 -6.75
CA LEU A 202 11.78 -1.52 -6.03
C LEU A 202 11.34 -0.32 -6.89
N ARG A 203 11.70 -0.33 -8.18
CA ARG A 203 11.30 0.67 -9.19
C ARG A 203 9.78 0.81 -9.35
N GLU A 204 9.02 -0.28 -9.25
CA GLU A 204 7.55 -0.25 -9.28
C GLU A 204 6.98 0.68 -8.18
N ILE A 205 7.65 0.74 -7.02
CA ILE A 205 7.21 1.50 -5.85
C ILE A 205 7.79 2.93 -5.84
N THR A 206 9.05 3.13 -6.25
CA THR A 206 9.70 4.46 -6.23
C THR A 206 9.50 5.27 -7.51
N GLY A 207 9.17 4.62 -8.62
CA GLY A 207 9.13 5.21 -9.96
C GLY A 207 10.52 5.47 -10.59
N GLN A 208 11.62 5.09 -9.93
CA GLN A 208 12.99 5.45 -10.32
C GLN A 208 13.92 4.23 -10.41
N GLU A 209 14.96 4.33 -11.23
CA GLU A 209 15.99 3.28 -11.34
C GLU A 209 17.03 3.44 -10.22
N HIS A 210 17.22 2.39 -9.43
CA HIS A 210 18.24 2.32 -8.37
C HIS A 210 19.38 1.40 -8.79
N SER A 211 20.63 1.79 -8.53
CA SER A 211 21.82 1.01 -8.91
C SER A 211 22.62 0.46 -7.74
N ASP A 212 22.61 1.14 -6.60
CA ASP A 212 23.28 0.67 -5.37
C ASP A 212 22.59 1.15 -4.10
N LEU A 213 22.55 0.30 -3.08
CA LEU A 213 21.80 0.49 -1.84
C LEU A 213 22.70 0.33 -0.61
N SER A 214 22.42 1.11 0.43
CA SER A 214 23.12 1.01 1.72
C SER A 214 22.89 -0.35 2.39
N VAL A 215 23.96 -1.15 2.49
CA VAL A 215 23.95 -2.52 3.05
C VAL A 215 23.80 -2.53 4.58
N LEU A 216 23.37 -3.66 5.14
CA LEU A 216 23.21 -3.83 6.59
C LEU A 216 24.57 -3.89 7.30
N ASP A 217 24.79 -3.11 8.36
CA ASP A 217 26.03 -3.22 9.14
C ASP A 217 25.98 -4.41 10.11
N THR A 218 26.39 -5.57 9.61
CA THR A 218 26.43 -6.85 10.32
C THR A 218 27.23 -6.82 11.64
N ASN A 219 28.09 -5.82 11.84
CA ASN A 219 28.87 -5.64 13.08
C ASN A 219 28.09 -4.89 14.18
N ARG A 220 27.08 -4.11 13.81
CA ARG A 220 26.19 -3.37 14.73
C ARG A 220 24.83 -4.03 14.90
N PHE A 221 24.43 -4.86 13.94
CA PHE A 221 23.18 -5.62 13.99
C PHE A 221 23.06 -6.45 15.27
N SER A 222 21.92 -6.34 15.96
CA SER A 222 21.62 -7.11 17.17
C SER A 222 20.13 -7.42 17.24
N ALA A 223 19.79 -8.70 17.46
CA ALA A 223 18.41 -9.16 17.51
C ALA A 223 17.89 -9.25 18.95
N SER A 224 17.24 -8.18 19.43
CA SER A 224 16.58 -8.13 20.73
C SER A 224 15.16 -8.70 20.71
N LYS A 225 14.72 -9.30 21.82
CA LYS A 225 13.30 -9.61 22.04
C LYS A 225 12.49 -8.32 22.23
N THR A 226 11.21 -8.38 21.86
CA THR A 226 10.22 -7.37 22.25
C THR A 226 10.20 -7.21 23.77
N THR A 227 10.23 -5.96 24.26
CA THR A 227 10.29 -5.65 25.69
C THR A 227 8.92 -5.68 26.38
N GLN A 228 7.85 -5.50 25.62
CA GLN A 228 6.46 -5.58 26.10
C GLN A 228 5.93 -7.03 26.11
N PRO A 229 5.05 -7.40 27.06
CA PRO A 229 4.36 -8.68 27.04
C PRO A 229 3.28 -8.73 25.93
N ILE A 230 2.95 -9.94 25.47
CA ILE A 230 1.99 -10.15 24.36
C ILE A 230 0.60 -9.56 24.63
N ASP A 231 0.12 -9.58 25.87
CA ASP A 231 -1.21 -9.06 26.20
C ASP A 231 -1.27 -7.53 26.13
N ALA A 232 -0.16 -6.83 26.45
CA ALA A 232 -0.06 -5.39 26.26
C ALA A 232 0.00 -5.00 24.77
N LEU A 233 0.72 -5.79 23.94
CA LEU A 233 0.71 -5.62 22.48
C LEU A 233 -0.69 -5.82 21.89
N LEU A 234 -1.49 -6.75 22.46
CA LEU A 234 -2.87 -7.00 22.03
C LEU A 234 -3.84 -5.91 22.49
N GLU A 235 -3.62 -5.30 23.66
CA GLU A 235 -4.40 -4.13 24.11
C GLU A 235 -4.04 -2.89 23.27
N GLU A 236 -2.76 -2.64 23.01
CA GLU A 236 -2.32 -1.53 22.16
C GLU A 236 -2.83 -1.69 20.72
N ALA A 237 -2.78 -2.92 20.16
CA ALA A 237 -3.37 -3.22 18.85
C ALA A 237 -4.88 -2.99 18.81
N GLN A 238 -5.62 -3.33 19.88
CA GLN A 238 -7.05 -3.04 19.97
C GLN A 238 -7.35 -1.53 19.96
N GLN A 239 -6.45 -0.69 20.43
CA GLN A 239 -6.63 0.77 20.47
C GLN A 239 -6.14 1.45 19.18
N LYS A 240 -4.99 1.02 18.63
CA LYS A 240 -4.25 1.74 17.56
C LYS A 240 -4.30 1.11 16.17
N ASN A 241 -4.68 -0.16 16.02
CA ASN A 241 -4.70 -0.80 14.70
C ASN A 241 -5.72 -0.12 13.76
N LEU A 242 -5.22 0.37 12.62
CA LEU A 242 -5.98 1.19 11.68
C LEU A 242 -7.07 0.41 10.92
N SER A 243 -6.87 -0.89 10.69
CA SER A 243 -7.89 -1.76 10.10
C SER A 243 -9.06 -1.97 11.07
N LEU A 244 -8.78 -2.16 12.36
CA LEU A 244 -9.79 -2.21 13.43
C LEU A 244 -10.54 -0.88 13.58
N LEU A 245 -9.84 0.25 13.52
CA LEU A 245 -10.47 1.58 13.54
C LEU A 245 -11.42 1.75 12.33
N THR A 246 -10.94 1.41 11.13
CA THR A 246 -11.73 1.46 9.89
C THR A 246 -12.98 0.57 9.96
N ALA A 247 -12.87 -0.64 10.50
CA ALA A 247 -13.98 -1.57 10.69
C ALA A 247 -15.01 -1.07 11.73
N ARG A 248 -14.57 -0.44 12.83
CA ARG A 248 -15.46 0.19 13.82
C ARG A 248 -16.28 1.32 13.19
N ILE A 249 -15.61 2.22 12.45
CA ILE A 249 -16.30 3.33 11.78
C ILE A 249 -17.27 2.80 10.71
N ALA A 250 -16.94 1.69 10.02
CA ALA A 250 -17.87 1.01 9.12
C ALA A 250 -19.11 0.44 9.83
N GLN A 251 -18.94 -0.14 11.03
CA GLN A 251 -20.05 -0.62 11.87
C GLN A 251 -20.95 0.53 12.33
N ASP A 252 -20.38 1.65 12.77
CA ASP A 252 -21.16 2.84 13.15
C ASP A 252 -21.92 3.43 11.95
N VAL A 253 -21.29 3.57 10.78
CA VAL A 253 -21.99 4.00 9.54
C VAL A 253 -23.13 3.03 9.19
N ALA A 254 -22.96 1.71 9.37
CA ALA A 254 -24.02 0.74 9.14
C ALA A 254 -25.20 0.90 10.12
N LYS A 255 -24.93 1.28 11.38
CA LYS A 255 -25.93 1.58 12.41
C LYS A 255 -26.67 2.88 12.13
N ASP A 256 -25.97 3.92 11.68
CA ASP A 256 -26.59 5.18 11.28
C ASP A 256 -27.44 5.01 10.02
N ASN A 257 -27.07 4.10 9.12
CA ASN A 257 -27.90 3.71 7.97
C ASN A 257 -29.26 3.09 8.37
N ILE A 258 -29.39 2.48 9.57
CA ILE A 258 -30.69 2.08 10.13
C ILE A 258 -31.52 3.33 10.50
N SER A 259 -30.89 4.34 11.07
CA SER A 259 -31.52 5.64 11.36
C SER A 259 -31.92 6.38 10.08
N LEU A 260 -31.11 6.31 9.03
CA LEU A 260 -31.41 6.86 7.71
C LEU A 260 -32.58 6.13 7.05
N ALA A 261 -32.58 4.80 7.06
CA ALA A 261 -33.68 3.99 6.50
C ALA A 261 -35.01 4.21 7.23
N SER A 262 -34.99 4.21 8.57
CA SER A 262 -36.19 4.45 9.39
C SER A 262 -36.69 5.90 9.35
N SER A 263 -35.83 6.87 9.01
CA SER A 263 -36.25 8.28 8.84
C SER A 263 -37.32 8.48 7.76
N GLY A 264 -37.50 7.54 6.83
CA GLY A 264 -38.60 7.53 5.85
C GLY A 264 -40.01 7.29 6.43
N HIS A 265 -40.16 7.27 7.76
CA HIS A 265 -41.44 7.33 8.48
C HIS A 265 -41.69 8.71 9.14
N LEU A 266 -40.70 9.62 9.13
CA LEU A 266 -40.78 10.92 9.79
C LEU A 266 -41.38 11.98 8.86
N PRO A 267 -41.99 13.05 9.42
CA PRO A 267 -42.42 14.20 8.62
C PRO A 267 -41.22 14.92 8.00
N SER A 268 -41.49 15.58 6.88
CA SER A 268 -40.56 16.42 6.13
C SER A 268 -41.18 17.80 5.93
N LEU A 269 -40.39 18.86 6.16
CA LEU A 269 -40.83 20.25 6.11
C LEU A 269 -39.89 21.04 5.21
N THR A 270 -40.41 21.59 4.11
CA THR A 270 -39.68 22.47 3.20
C THR A 270 -40.27 23.87 3.20
N LEU A 271 -39.41 24.88 3.01
CA LEU A 271 -39.79 26.23 2.63
C LEU A 271 -39.47 26.36 1.14
N ASP A 272 -40.52 26.51 0.33
CA ASP A 272 -40.42 26.56 -1.12
C ASP A 272 -40.97 27.89 -1.61
N GLY A 273 -40.33 28.49 -2.62
CA GLY A 273 -40.81 29.73 -3.20
C GLY A 273 -40.15 30.06 -4.51
N GLY A 274 -40.59 31.13 -5.15
CA GLY A 274 -40.06 31.56 -6.42
C GLY A 274 -40.77 32.75 -7.03
N TYR A 275 -40.24 33.14 -8.19
CA TYR A 275 -40.81 34.12 -9.08
C TYR A 275 -40.79 33.56 -10.50
N LYS A 276 -41.94 33.56 -11.18
CA LYS A 276 -42.11 33.00 -12.51
C LYS A 276 -42.81 33.98 -13.42
N TYR A 277 -42.12 34.35 -14.49
CA TYR A 277 -42.70 34.92 -15.69
C TYR A 277 -43.24 33.81 -16.60
N GLY A 278 -44.39 34.05 -17.20
CA GLY A 278 -44.88 33.29 -18.34
C GLY A 278 -45.52 34.21 -19.36
N ASP A 279 -45.31 33.90 -20.63
CA ASP A 279 -46.02 34.49 -21.77
C ASP A 279 -46.72 33.33 -22.49
N GLU A 280 -48.04 33.40 -22.63
CA GLU A 280 -48.85 32.35 -23.26
C GLU A 280 -49.67 32.92 -24.42
N SER A 281 -49.50 32.25 -25.55
CA SER A 281 -50.07 32.54 -26.85
C SER A 281 -50.92 31.36 -27.27
N ASN A 282 -52.16 31.60 -27.75
CA ASN A 282 -53.14 30.52 -27.92
C ASN A 282 -54.20 30.90 -28.98
N ASP A 283 -53.98 30.49 -30.23
CA ASP A 283 -54.66 30.99 -31.45
C ASP A 283 -56.20 30.97 -31.41
N ASN A 284 -56.78 30.10 -30.58
CA ASN A 284 -58.22 29.86 -30.53
C ASN A 284 -58.89 30.51 -29.29
N SER A 285 -58.20 31.45 -28.61
CA SER A 285 -58.78 32.26 -27.54
C SER A 285 -58.20 33.67 -27.54
N ASN A 286 -59.02 34.68 -27.25
CA ASN A 286 -58.59 36.08 -27.21
C ASN A 286 -57.84 36.44 -25.90
N SER A 287 -57.10 35.47 -25.35
CA SER A 287 -56.42 35.48 -24.05
C SER A 287 -54.90 35.41 -24.20
N GLN A 288 -54.35 36.19 -25.13
CA GLN A 288 -52.92 36.50 -25.16
C GLN A 288 -52.57 37.27 -23.88
N GLY A 289 -51.55 36.84 -23.14
CA GLY A 289 -51.19 37.55 -21.91
C GLY A 289 -49.92 37.05 -21.23
N ASP A 290 -49.09 38.01 -20.80
CA ASP A 290 -48.00 37.75 -19.89
C ASP A 290 -48.47 37.77 -18.43
N TYR A 291 -47.81 36.99 -17.59
CA TYR A 291 -48.14 36.87 -16.17
C TYR A 291 -46.89 36.68 -15.31
N ASN A 292 -46.99 37.11 -14.06
CA ASN A 292 -45.88 37.15 -13.10
C ASN A 292 -46.34 36.60 -11.75
N ASP A 293 -46.05 35.32 -11.52
CA ASP A 293 -46.36 34.63 -10.25
C ASP A 293 -45.21 34.83 -9.26
N PHE A 294 -45.52 35.35 -8.07
CA PHE A 294 -44.65 35.23 -6.89
C PHE A 294 -45.30 34.31 -5.87
N ASN A 295 -44.59 33.26 -5.44
CA ASN A 295 -45.07 32.33 -4.44
C ASN A 295 -44.03 32.07 -3.34
N VAL A 296 -44.50 31.93 -2.10
CA VAL A 296 -43.74 31.38 -0.97
C VAL A 296 -44.71 30.53 -0.15
N GLY A 297 -44.31 29.31 0.20
CA GLY A 297 -45.10 28.37 0.96
C GLY A 297 -44.25 27.46 1.83
N ILE A 298 -44.85 26.96 2.91
CA ILE A 298 -44.24 25.92 3.74
C ILE A 298 -45.01 24.63 3.47
N ASN A 299 -44.30 23.60 3.02
CA ASN A 299 -44.86 22.31 2.64
C ASN A 299 -44.49 21.26 3.69
N LEU A 300 -45.52 20.63 4.29
CA LEU A 300 -45.38 19.56 5.28
C LEU A 300 -45.86 18.23 4.67
N ASN A 301 -44.91 17.36 4.35
CA ASN A 301 -45.18 16.01 3.83
C ASN A 301 -44.94 14.96 4.93
N VAL A 302 -45.97 14.15 5.21
CA VAL A 302 -45.99 13.15 6.30
C VAL A 302 -46.32 11.76 5.73
N PRO A 303 -45.34 10.84 5.60
CA PRO A 303 -45.58 9.52 5.01
C PRO A 303 -46.40 8.57 5.90
N LEU A 304 -47.73 8.59 5.77
CA LEU A 304 -48.63 7.75 6.58
C LEU A 304 -48.51 6.24 6.26
N TYR A 305 -48.38 5.88 4.98
CA TYR A 305 -48.20 4.49 4.54
C TYR A 305 -47.43 4.43 3.22
N THR A 306 -46.35 3.65 3.18
CA THR A 306 -45.42 3.56 2.04
C THR A 306 -45.39 2.17 1.39
N GLY A 307 -46.46 1.38 1.50
CA GLY A 307 -46.51 0.01 0.95
C GLY A 307 -45.49 -0.93 1.59
N GLY A 308 -45.10 -0.69 2.85
CA GLY A 308 -44.04 -1.43 3.55
C GLY A 308 -42.60 -1.11 3.12
N LYS A 309 -42.40 -0.22 2.12
CA LYS A 309 -41.08 0.15 1.56
C LYS A 309 -40.09 0.59 2.63
N THR A 310 -40.50 1.49 3.53
CA THR A 310 -39.61 2.01 4.59
C THR A 310 -39.22 0.89 5.56
N THR A 311 -40.18 0.11 6.06
CA THR A 311 -39.95 -1.02 6.97
C THR A 311 -39.05 -2.10 6.35
N SER A 312 -39.18 -2.37 5.05
CA SER A 312 -38.28 -3.28 4.33
C SER A 312 -36.85 -2.73 4.26
N LYS A 313 -36.68 -1.43 3.97
CA LYS A 313 -35.36 -0.78 3.98
C LYS A 313 -34.71 -0.79 5.37
N THR A 314 -35.46 -0.56 6.45
CA THR A 314 -34.93 -0.64 7.82
C THR A 314 -34.38 -2.03 8.11
N LYS A 315 -35.13 -3.10 7.77
CA LYS A 315 -34.65 -4.48 7.92
C LYS A 315 -33.42 -4.81 7.07
N GLN A 316 -33.32 -4.26 5.86
CA GLN A 316 -32.11 -4.40 5.04
C GLN A 316 -30.89 -3.74 5.71
N ALA A 317 -31.06 -2.55 6.31
CA ALA A 317 -30.01 -1.88 7.07
C ALA A 317 -29.66 -2.62 8.38
N GLU A 318 -30.64 -3.21 9.08
CA GLU A 318 -30.41 -4.06 10.26
C GLU A 318 -29.51 -5.26 9.91
N PHE A 319 -29.79 -5.96 8.80
CA PHE A 319 -28.92 -7.06 8.33
C PHE A 319 -27.55 -6.58 7.86
N ALA A 320 -27.45 -5.39 7.24
CA ALA A 320 -26.16 -4.80 6.87
C ALA A 320 -25.30 -4.43 8.10
N TYR A 321 -25.92 -3.95 9.19
CA TYR A 321 -25.24 -3.74 10.46
C TYR A 321 -24.78 -5.06 11.11
N VAL A 322 -25.57 -6.13 11.02
CA VAL A 322 -25.15 -7.47 11.47
C VAL A 322 -23.93 -7.96 10.67
N ALA A 323 -23.92 -7.77 9.35
CA ALA A 323 -22.77 -8.09 8.50
C ALA A 323 -21.51 -7.30 8.92
N ALA A 324 -21.60 -5.96 8.99
CA ALA A 324 -20.49 -5.10 9.42
C ALA A 324 -19.98 -5.43 10.84
N SER A 325 -20.86 -5.95 11.71
CA SER A 325 -20.48 -6.43 13.04
C SER A 325 -19.70 -7.77 13.00
N GLN A 326 -19.98 -8.64 12.02
CA GLN A 326 -19.16 -9.84 11.78
C GLN A 326 -17.84 -9.49 11.10
N ASP A 327 -17.83 -8.53 10.17
CA ASP A 327 -16.61 -8.04 9.52
C ASP A 327 -15.63 -7.42 10.54
N LEU A 328 -16.15 -6.70 11.54
CA LEU A 328 -15.37 -6.20 12.67
C LEU A 328 -14.79 -7.34 13.53
N GLU A 329 -15.58 -8.36 13.86
CA GLU A 329 -15.12 -9.53 14.64
C GLU A 329 -14.08 -10.36 13.85
N GLN A 330 -14.23 -10.49 12.53
CA GLN A 330 -13.23 -11.10 11.65
C GLN A 330 -11.93 -10.27 11.64
N THR A 331 -12.04 -8.95 11.52
CA THR A 331 -10.90 -8.03 11.55
C THR A 331 -10.16 -8.12 12.89
N TYR A 332 -10.89 -8.11 14.02
CA TYR A 332 -10.35 -8.31 15.35
C TYR A 332 -9.61 -9.65 15.48
N ARG A 333 -10.23 -10.75 15.06
CA ARG A 333 -9.59 -12.08 15.08
C ARG A 333 -8.34 -12.15 14.21
N SER A 334 -8.31 -11.48 13.05
CA SER A 334 -7.08 -11.41 12.26
C SER A 334 -6.01 -10.63 13.00
N VAL A 335 -6.28 -9.41 13.50
CA VAL A 335 -5.28 -8.62 14.24
C VAL A 335 -4.72 -9.38 15.45
N VAL A 336 -5.56 -10.08 16.22
CA VAL A 336 -5.10 -10.93 17.34
C VAL A 336 -4.21 -12.09 16.86
N LYS A 337 -4.55 -12.71 15.73
CA LYS A 337 -3.77 -13.79 15.09
C LYS A 337 -2.45 -13.26 14.52
N ASP A 338 -2.46 -12.09 13.88
CA ASP A 338 -1.31 -11.45 13.23
C ASP A 338 -0.29 -10.93 14.26
N VAL A 339 -0.73 -10.20 15.30
CA VAL A 339 0.14 -9.75 16.41
C VAL A 339 0.80 -10.94 17.11
N ARG A 340 0.05 -12.02 17.35
CA ARG A 340 0.61 -13.27 17.93
C ARG A 340 1.59 -13.95 16.98
N ALA A 341 1.28 -14.04 15.69
CA ALA A 341 2.15 -14.64 14.69
C ALA A 341 3.47 -13.87 14.56
N PHE A 342 3.45 -12.54 14.37
CA PHE A 342 4.67 -11.75 14.22
C PHE A 342 5.53 -11.74 15.50
N ASN A 343 4.92 -11.67 16.69
CA ASN A 343 5.68 -11.82 17.94
C ASN A 343 6.33 -13.21 18.08
N ASN A 344 5.66 -14.27 17.63
CA ASN A 344 6.24 -15.62 17.59
C ASN A 344 7.37 -15.70 16.56
N ASN A 345 7.20 -15.11 15.37
CA ASN A 345 8.23 -15.06 14.31
C ASN A 345 9.48 -14.31 14.76
N ILE A 346 9.35 -13.19 15.49
CA ILE A 346 10.49 -12.48 16.09
C ILE A 346 11.25 -13.40 17.06
N ASN A 347 10.54 -14.10 17.95
CA ASN A 347 11.17 -15.03 18.90
C ASN A 347 11.83 -16.23 18.20
N ALA A 348 11.23 -16.74 17.12
CA ALA A 348 11.81 -17.80 16.30
C ALA A 348 13.06 -17.31 15.54
N SER A 349 13.03 -16.12 14.94
CA SER A 349 14.14 -15.52 14.20
C SER A 349 15.35 -15.27 15.09
N ILE A 350 15.15 -14.83 16.34
CA ILE A 350 16.23 -14.69 17.35
C ILE A 350 16.88 -16.04 17.68
N GLY A 351 16.10 -17.14 17.67
CA GLY A 351 16.63 -18.50 17.83
C GLY A 351 17.38 -18.98 16.60
N ALA A 352 16.79 -18.80 15.41
CA ALA A 352 17.34 -19.19 14.13
C ALA A 352 18.65 -18.46 13.82
N LEU A 353 18.73 -17.14 14.09
CA LEU A 353 19.93 -16.34 13.90
C LEU A 353 21.14 -16.97 14.61
N ARG A 354 21.03 -17.26 15.91
CA ARG A 354 22.11 -17.88 16.71
C ARG A 354 22.48 -19.28 16.19
N ALA A 355 21.49 -20.04 15.73
CA ALA A 355 21.72 -21.35 15.14
C ALA A 355 22.48 -21.24 13.80
N TYR A 356 22.17 -20.24 12.96
CA TYR A 356 22.89 -20.00 11.71
C TYR A 356 24.28 -19.37 11.93
N GLU A 357 24.46 -18.50 12.93
CA GLU A 357 25.77 -17.99 13.35
C GLU A 357 26.70 -19.16 13.74
N GLN A 358 26.21 -20.06 14.60
CA GLN A 358 26.95 -21.27 14.96
C GLN A 358 27.11 -22.24 13.77
N SER A 359 26.13 -22.32 12.86
CA SER A 359 26.20 -23.16 11.66
C SER A 359 27.28 -22.68 10.70
N VAL A 360 27.45 -21.38 10.49
CA VAL A 360 28.55 -20.81 9.67
C VAL A 360 29.91 -21.13 10.28
N ILE A 361 30.06 -20.99 11.60
CA ILE A 361 31.31 -21.36 12.30
C ILE A 361 31.61 -22.85 12.12
N SER A 362 30.62 -23.71 12.35
CA SER A 362 30.79 -25.17 12.23
C SER A 362 31.02 -25.62 10.78
N ALA A 363 30.36 -25.00 9.79
CA ALA A 363 30.57 -25.29 8.37
C ALA A 363 31.97 -24.84 7.90
N LYS A 364 32.47 -23.70 8.40
CA LYS A 364 33.83 -23.21 8.08
C LYS A 364 34.89 -24.17 8.60
N SER A 365 34.81 -24.57 9.87
CA SER A 365 35.78 -25.53 10.43
C SER A 365 35.62 -26.95 9.87
N ALA A 366 34.44 -27.32 9.37
CA ALA A 366 34.26 -28.55 8.60
C ALA A 366 34.95 -28.49 7.23
N LEU A 367 34.88 -27.34 6.53
CA LEU A 367 35.61 -27.12 5.27
C LEU A 367 37.13 -27.14 5.50
N GLU A 368 37.63 -26.37 6.48
CA GLU A 368 39.06 -26.33 6.82
C GLU A 368 39.60 -27.74 7.14
N ALA A 369 38.80 -28.59 7.81
CA ALA A 369 39.15 -29.97 8.11
C ALA A 369 39.03 -30.94 6.91
N THR A 370 38.11 -30.71 5.96
CA THR A 370 38.02 -31.54 4.75
C THR A 370 39.06 -31.16 3.70
N GLU A 371 39.41 -29.88 3.55
CA GLU A 371 40.53 -29.40 2.73
C GLU A 371 41.86 -30.01 3.22
N ALA A 372 42.18 -29.88 4.51
CA ALA A 372 43.36 -30.52 5.09
C ALA A 372 43.32 -32.06 4.97
N GLY A 373 42.13 -32.67 5.09
CA GLY A 373 41.92 -34.11 4.89
C GLY A 373 42.18 -34.57 3.45
N PHE A 374 41.83 -33.76 2.45
CA PHE A 374 42.06 -34.01 1.02
C PHE A 374 43.53 -33.80 0.62
N ASP A 375 44.22 -32.84 1.24
CA ASP A 375 45.66 -32.65 1.03
C ASP A 375 46.52 -33.83 1.52
N VAL A 376 46.05 -34.58 2.52
CA VAL A 376 46.69 -35.83 2.98
C VAL A 376 46.03 -37.11 2.46
N GLY A 377 45.10 -37.02 1.50
CA GLY A 377 44.47 -38.18 0.85
C GLY A 377 43.49 -38.99 1.72
N THR A 378 43.00 -38.42 2.83
CA THR A 378 42.02 -39.03 3.75
C THR A 378 40.57 -38.61 3.47
N ARG A 379 40.36 -37.67 2.55
CA ARG A 379 39.07 -37.22 2.02
C ARG A 379 39.13 -37.11 0.50
N THR A 380 37.97 -37.14 -0.15
CA THR A 380 37.81 -36.99 -1.60
C THR A 380 37.65 -35.52 -1.99
N ILE A 381 37.76 -35.20 -3.29
CA ILE A 381 37.39 -33.85 -3.77
C ILE A 381 35.90 -33.56 -3.52
N VAL A 382 35.05 -34.59 -3.59
CA VAL A 382 33.60 -34.47 -3.37
C VAL A 382 33.30 -34.05 -1.93
N ASP A 383 34.01 -34.58 -0.93
CA ASP A 383 33.91 -34.10 0.47
C ASP A 383 34.16 -32.59 0.59
N VAL A 384 35.13 -32.06 -0.16
CA VAL A 384 35.54 -30.65 -0.12
C VAL A 384 34.53 -29.77 -0.86
N LEU A 385 34.05 -30.19 -2.03
CA LEU A 385 32.99 -29.52 -2.78
C LEU A 385 31.70 -29.42 -1.96
N ASP A 386 31.28 -30.53 -1.33
CA ASP A 386 30.09 -30.57 -0.45
C ASP A 386 30.27 -29.65 0.77
N SER A 387 31.46 -29.65 1.39
CA SER A 387 31.77 -28.77 2.53
C SER A 387 31.76 -27.28 2.12
N THR A 388 32.25 -26.99 0.91
CA THR A 388 32.29 -25.64 0.34
C THR A 388 30.88 -25.12 0.13
N ARG A 389 30.02 -25.90 -0.54
CA ARG A 389 28.61 -25.58 -0.74
C ARG A 389 27.87 -25.33 0.58
N ARG A 390 28.04 -26.23 1.56
CA ARG A 390 27.41 -26.11 2.90
C ARG A 390 27.81 -24.83 3.64
N LEU A 391 29.03 -24.32 3.44
CA LEU A 391 29.45 -23.04 4.00
C LEU A 391 28.72 -21.86 3.35
N TYR A 392 28.58 -21.84 2.02
CA TYR A 392 27.87 -20.76 1.34
C TYR A 392 26.35 -20.80 1.57
N ASP A 393 25.75 -21.99 1.62
CA ASP A 393 24.37 -22.18 2.08
C ASP A 393 24.17 -21.69 3.53
N ALA A 394 25.11 -21.95 4.45
CA ALA A 394 25.02 -21.44 5.82
C ALA A 394 25.10 -19.90 5.89
N ASN A 395 26.00 -19.27 5.10
CA ASN A 395 26.12 -17.81 5.03
C ASN A 395 24.84 -17.16 4.45
N LYS A 396 24.28 -17.74 3.39
CA LYS A 396 23.00 -17.34 2.79
C LYS A 396 21.85 -17.41 3.80
N ASN A 397 21.72 -18.51 4.54
CA ASN A 397 20.70 -18.67 5.56
C ASN A 397 20.86 -17.68 6.73
N LEU A 398 22.10 -17.37 7.12
CA LEU A 398 22.39 -16.34 8.12
C LEU A 398 21.96 -14.94 7.66
N SER A 399 22.29 -14.54 6.43
CA SER A 399 21.83 -13.25 5.86
C SER A 399 20.31 -13.19 5.76
N ASN A 400 19.65 -14.25 5.26
CA ASN A 400 18.19 -14.33 5.21
C ASN A 400 17.55 -14.08 6.58
N ALA A 401 18.01 -14.77 7.63
CA ALA A 401 17.49 -14.65 8.99
C ALA A 401 17.67 -13.24 9.60
N ARG A 402 18.68 -12.48 9.18
CA ARG A 402 18.85 -11.06 9.57
C ARG A 402 17.75 -10.20 8.97
N TYR A 403 17.49 -10.34 7.66
CA TYR A 403 16.45 -9.60 6.97
C TYR A 403 15.04 -10.00 7.47
N ASP A 404 14.79 -11.29 7.67
CA ASP A 404 13.50 -11.80 8.19
C ASP A 404 13.21 -11.30 9.62
N TYR A 405 14.23 -11.12 10.46
CA TYR A 405 14.08 -10.48 11.77
C TYR A 405 13.62 -9.02 11.65
N VAL A 406 14.27 -8.20 10.81
CA VAL A 406 13.91 -6.78 10.63
C VAL A 406 12.50 -6.64 10.06
N LEU A 407 12.15 -7.43 9.05
CA LEU A 407 10.81 -7.45 8.47
C LEU A 407 9.75 -7.93 9.47
N SER A 408 10.04 -8.92 10.31
CA SER A 408 9.12 -9.37 11.37
C SER A 408 8.87 -8.29 12.43
N VAL A 409 9.85 -7.45 12.75
CA VAL A 409 9.69 -6.31 13.67
C VAL A 409 8.77 -5.24 13.06
N LEU A 410 8.94 -4.91 11.78
CA LEU A 410 8.05 -3.96 11.09
C LEU A 410 6.62 -4.51 10.95
N GLN A 411 6.46 -5.80 10.63
CA GLN A 411 5.16 -6.47 10.59
C GLN A 411 4.45 -6.43 11.95
N LEU A 412 5.17 -6.60 13.07
CA LEU A 412 4.59 -6.43 14.40
C LEU A 412 4.17 -4.98 14.67
N ARG A 413 5.01 -3.97 14.35
CA ARG A 413 4.64 -2.56 14.49
C ARG A 413 3.41 -2.21 13.63
N GLN A 414 3.28 -2.79 12.42
CA GLN A 414 2.09 -2.62 11.57
C GLN A 414 0.85 -3.27 12.18
N ALA A 415 0.95 -4.51 12.67
CA ALA A 415 -0.18 -5.23 13.26
C ALA A 415 -0.69 -4.56 14.55
N VAL A 416 0.19 -3.94 15.33
CA VAL A 416 -0.17 -3.11 16.49
C VAL A 416 -0.70 -1.72 16.07
N GLY A 417 -0.40 -1.26 14.85
CA GLY A 417 -0.78 0.06 14.33
C GLY A 417 0.18 1.19 14.73
N THR A 418 1.34 0.86 15.29
CA THR A 418 2.39 1.81 15.71
C THR A 418 3.47 2.06 14.66
N LEU A 419 3.41 1.41 13.50
CA LEU A 419 4.36 1.60 12.39
C LEU A 419 4.43 3.07 11.94
N SER A 420 5.65 3.62 11.91
CA SER A 420 5.88 5.06 11.69
C SER A 420 7.15 5.35 10.88
N GLU A 421 7.29 6.59 10.39
CA GLU A 421 8.48 7.03 9.65
C GLU A 421 9.75 7.01 10.52
N GLN A 422 9.61 7.09 11.85
CA GLN A 422 10.73 6.89 12.78
C GLN A 422 11.30 5.46 12.71
N ASP A 423 10.48 4.47 12.40
CA ASP A 423 10.93 3.07 12.32
C ASP A 423 11.85 2.84 11.11
N ILE A 424 11.63 3.61 10.03
CA ILE A 424 12.54 3.68 8.87
C ILE A 424 13.85 4.35 9.27
N LEU A 425 13.83 5.45 10.02
CA LEU A 425 15.03 6.12 10.51
C LEU A 425 15.85 5.23 11.48
N ASP A 426 15.18 4.53 12.40
CA ASP A 426 15.77 3.56 13.32
C ASP A 426 16.52 2.45 12.57
N ILE A 427 15.89 1.88 11.52
CA ILE A 427 16.50 0.84 10.69
C ILE A 427 17.63 1.41 9.84
N ASN A 428 17.47 2.59 9.26
CA ASN A 428 18.46 3.24 8.41
C ASN A 428 19.76 3.56 9.17
N ALA A 429 19.67 3.83 10.47
CA ALA A 429 20.85 3.99 11.35
C ALA A 429 21.65 2.68 11.57
N GLY A 430 21.06 1.52 11.25
CA GLY A 430 21.72 0.21 11.20
C GLY A 430 22.32 -0.16 9.83
N LEU A 431 22.16 0.71 8.82
CA LEU A 431 22.72 0.53 7.48
C LEU A 431 24.03 1.35 7.31
N LYS A 432 24.77 1.05 6.24
CA LYS A 432 25.98 1.77 5.81
C LYS A 432 26.07 1.76 4.29
N ALA A 433 26.79 2.71 3.70
CA ALA A 433 27.17 2.60 2.29
C ALA A 433 27.98 1.30 2.05
N ASP A 434 27.81 0.69 0.88
CA ASP A 434 28.69 -0.39 0.43
C ASP A 434 30.10 0.15 0.12
N SER A 435 31.15 -0.66 0.32
CA SER A 435 32.54 -0.16 0.47
C SER A 435 33.62 -1.04 -0.15
#